data_AF-W5J204-F1
#
_entry.id   AF-W5J204-F1
#
_cell.length_a   1.000
_cell.length_b   1.000
_cell.length_c   1.000
_cell.angle_alpha   90.00
_cell.angle_beta   90.00
_cell.angle_gamma   90.00
#
_symmetry.space_group_name_H-M   'P 1'
#
loop_
_entity.id
_entity.type
_entity.pdbx_description
1 polymer ?
#
loop_
_entity_poly.entity_id
_entity_poly.type
_entity_poly.pdbx_seq_one_letter_code
_entity_poly.pdbx_strand_id
1 'polypeptide(L)'
;MDVAECTKLSDGISAPLWMFWKRRRYIVVFLAFFGFFNVYSLRVNLSVAIVAMTENRTIEHPNGTVSYEQEFDWDSTTKGYVLSSFFYGYIFTQLLGGYISNALGGNYVFGVGVGMTALLTLLTPLAAHGGYGWLIAVRALEGFFEGVTFPCIHAIWSRWAPPSERSRMASITFSGVFTGTVVSMLLSGVLADTVGWESVFYLLGAFACLWFVAWMLIVRRSPEADPYITPKEKEFILATTKRTGTGTGTGASDRVQHPWGAILTSGPVWSLIVASFAENWGFYTLLTQLPTFLKDTMHFELQTAGFLSALPYLVLGLQLSFAGYLADLCQIRGWLTTTQVRRYFNCGAFLAQTVFMMVGALVLKPGPTITCITIAVGCGAFAWCGFAVNHLDLSPKSAGVLMGISNTFSTVAGILTPIVSGQLTRNGDENEWRTVFYIAAGIYLVGCVTYWFGASGELQPWSIEAREKETEQTTRHQSQRQSQQQQQQQQDLAMESTKCRNRN
;
A
#
# COMPACT_ATOMS: atom_id res chain seq x y z
N MET A 1 -22.51 -8.43 31.95
CA MET A 1 -22.12 -8.85 30.60
C MET A 1 -20.72 -9.44 30.70
N ASP A 2 -20.61 -10.76 30.56
CA ASP A 2 -19.36 -11.47 30.73
C ASP A 2 -18.32 -11.02 29.68
N VAL A 3 -17.09 -10.77 30.13
CA VAL A 3 -15.94 -10.46 29.26
C VAL A 3 -15.68 -11.61 28.25
N ALA A 4 -16.17 -12.82 28.55
CA ALA A 4 -16.15 -13.98 27.67
C ALA A 4 -17.16 -13.92 26.49
N GLU A 5 -18.22 -13.12 26.57
CA GLU A 5 -19.15 -12.90 25.45
C GLU A 5 -18.65 -11.85 24.47
N CYS A 6 -17.93 -10.83 24.95
CA CYS A 6 -17.41 -9.74 24.12
C CYS A 6 -16.27 -10.19 23.17
N THR A 7 -15.72 -11.40 23.36
CA THR A 7 -14.64 -11.98 22.56
C THR A 7 -15.11 -12.99 21.51
N LYS A 8 -16.41 -13.28 21.42
CA LYS A 8 -16.98 -14.13 20.37
C LYS A 8 -17.28 -13.29 19.13
N LEU A 9 -16.55 -13.54 18.04
CA LEU A 9 -17.01 -13.16 16.72
C LEU A 9 -18.31 -13.94 16.42
N SER A 10 -19.25 -13.35 15.70
CA SER A 10 -20.56 -13.97 15.41
C SER A 10 -20.46 -15.12 14.38
N ASP A 11 -19.29 -15.74 14.27
CA ASP A 11 -18.92 -16.74 13.26
C ASP A 11 -19.19 -18.18 13.71
N GLY A 12 -19.72 -18.36 14.93
CA GLY A 12 -20.09 -19.68 15.47
C GLY A 12 -18.90 -20.60 15.76
N ILE A 13 -17.67 -20.08 15.75
CA ILE A 13 -16.43 -20.81 16.07
C ILE A 13 -16.07 -20.54 17.53
N SER A 14 -16.25 -21.53 18.39
CA SER A 14 -15.83 -21.48 19.80
C SER A 14 -14.31 -21.68 19.92
N ALA A 15 -13.55 -20.67 19.50
CA ALA A 15 -12.11 -20.58 19.70
C ALA A 15 -11.74 -19.19 20.24
N PRO A 16 -10.89 -19.10 21.28
CA PRO A 16 -10.42 -17.83 21.77
C PRO A 16 -9.60 -17.10 20.70
N LEU A 17 -9.65 -15.76 20.70
CA LEU A 17 -9.08 -14.90 19.65
C LEU A 17 -7.59 -15.14 19.36
N TRP A 18 -6.81 -15.62 20.34
CA TRP A 18 -5.39 -15.93 20.17
C TRP A 18 -5.11 -17.17 19.32
N MET A 19 -6.06 -18.11 19.20
CA MET A 19 -5.92 -19.30 18.35
C MET A 19 -6.26 -18.98 16.88
N PHE A 20 -5.52 -18.04 16.29
CA PHE A 20 -5.78 -17.53 14.94
C PHE A 20 -5.73 -18.65 13.87
N TRP A 21 -4.92 -19.70 14.07
CA TRP A 21 -4.81 -20.86 13.18
C TRP A 21 -6.09 -21.72 13.11
N LYS A 22 -7.02 -21.59 14.06
CA LYS A 22 -8.32 -22.29 13.99
C LYS A 22 -9.30 -21.65 13.00
N ARG A 23 -9.06 -20.40 12.59
CA ARG A 23 -9.89 -19.69 11.61
C ARG A 23 -9.14 -19.61 10.30
N ARG A 24 -9.68 -20.23 9.25
CA ARG A 24 -8.98 -20.30 7.95
C ARG A 24 -8.72 -18.92 7.38
N ARG A 25 -9.64 -17.97 7.58
CA ARG A 25 -9.47 -16.58 7.11
C ARG A 25 -8.28 -15.85 7.74
N TYR A 26 -7.94 -16.14 9.00
CA TYR A 26 -6.80 -15.50 9.67
C TYR A 26 -5.45 -16.10 9.25
N ILE A 27 -5.42 -17.34 8.76
CA ILE A 27 -4.24 -17.90 8.08
C ILE A 27 -3.96 -17.11 6.79
N VAL A 28 -5.00 -16.79 6.01
CA VAL A 28 -4.87 -15.96 4.80
C VAL A 28 -4.36 -14.56 5.15
N VAL A 29 -4.87 -13.95 6.22
CA VAL A 29 -4.38 -12.65 6.74
C VAL A 29 -2.90 -12.72 7.13
N PHE A 30 -2.50 -13.75 7.86
CA PHE A 30 -1.10 -13.92 8.27
C PHE A 30 -0.17 -14.11 7.08
N LEU A 31 -0.55 -14.94 6.11
CA LEU A 31 0.23 -15.11 4.89
C LEU A 31 0.25 -13.82 4.05
N ALA A 32 -0.85 -13.08 3.99
CA ALA A 32 -0.90 -11.79 3.29
C ALA A 32 -0.02 -10.73 3.96
N PHE A 33 0.04 -10.70 5.29
CA PHE A 33 0.99 -9.88 6.05
C PHE A 33 2.43 -10.19 5.62
N PHE A 34 2.83 -11.46 5.56
CA PHE A 34 4.16 -11.83 5.06
C PHE A 34 4.35 -11.54 3.57
N GLY A 35 3.27 -11.52 2.77
CA GLY A 35 3.31 -11.06 1.39
C GLY A 35 3.70 -9.58 1.30
N PHE A 36 3.02 -8.70 2.05
CA PHE A 36 3.37 -7.27 2.08
C PHE A 36 4.71 -7.00 2.76
N PHE A 37 5.09 -7.80 3.75
CA PHE A 37 6.43 -7.81 4.32
C PHE A 37 7.48 -8.04 3.23
N ASN A 38 7.30 -9.08 2.39
CA ASN A 38 8.23 -9.38 1.31
C ASN A 38 8.27 -8.29 0.25
N VAL A 39 7.10 -7.83 -0.21
CA VAL A 39 6.95 -6.73 -1.19
C VAL A 39 7.81 -5.53 -0.80
N TYR A 40 7.65 -5.01 0.42
CA TYR A 40 8.44 -3.86 0.86
C TYR A 40 9.88 -4.22 1.22
N SER A 41 10.16 -5.44 1.67
CA SER A 41 11.54 -5.85 1.92
C SER A 41 12.38 -5.88 0.65
N LEU A 42 11.81 -6.41 -0.44
CA LEU A 42 12.45 -6.50 -1.76
C LEU A 42 12.56 -5.14 -2.44
N ARG A 43 11.67 -4.21 -2.15
CA ARG A 43 11.73 -2.83 -2.67
C ARG A 43 12.83 -2.00 -2.01
N VAL A 44 12.99 -2.13 -0.69
CA VAL A 44 13.84 -1.25 0.12
C VAL A 44 15.28 -1.76 0.21
N ASN A 45 15.53 -3.05 -0.05
CA ASN A 45 16.87 -3.63 0.03
C ASN A 45 17.94 -2.86 -0.76
N LEU A 46 17.58 -2.31 -1.93
CA LEU A 46 18.49 -1.60 -2.81
C LEU A 46 18.91 -0.25 -2.23
N SER A 47 18.05 0.44 -1.46
CA SER A 47 18.41 1.77 -0.94
C SER A 47 19.55 1.70 0.08
N VAL A 48 19.70 0.57 0.78
CA VAL A 48 20.86 0.31 1.65
C VAL A 48 22.00 -0.34 0.87
N ALA A 49 21.69 -1.33 0.02
CA ALA A 49 22.72 -2.05 -0.74
C ALA A 49 23.50 -1.13 -1.69
N ILE A 50 22.86 -0.13 -2.31
CA ILE A 50 23.53 0.79 -3.24
C ILE A 50 24.62 1.62 -2.56
N VAL A 51 24.48 1.90 -1.26
CA VAL A 51 25.51 2.57 -0.46
C VAL A 51 26.73 1.66 -0.38
N ALA A 52 26.54 0.38 -0.05
CA ALA A 52 27.62 -0.60 0.03
C ALA A 52 28.26 -0.93 -1.33
N MET A 53 27.47 -0.91 -2.41
CA MET A 53 27.93 -1.19 -3.78
C MET A 53 28.84 -0.10 -4.34
N THR A 54 28.69 1.14 -3.84
CA THR A 54 29.39 2.32 -4.35
C THR A 54 30.37 2.91 -3.34
N GLU A 55 30.57 2.21 -2.22
CA GLU A 55 31.52 2.60 -1.17
C GLU A 55 32.96 2.22 -1.56
N ASN A 56 33.91 3.10 -1.26
CA ASN A 56 35.34 2.82 -1.38
C ASN A 56 35.74 1.76 -0.35
N ARG A 57 36.05 0.53 -0.78
CA ARG A 57 36.58 -0.50 0.11
C ARG A 57 38.10 -0.41 0.15
N THR A 58 38.66 -0.29 1.36
CA THR A 58 40.09 -0.44 1.59
C THR A 58 40.48 -1.90 1.46
N ILE A 59 41.18 -2.25 0.39
CA ILE A 59 41.80 -3.55 0.22
C ILE A 59 43.27 -3.40 0.58
N GLU A 60 43.68 -4.02 1.69
CA GLU A 60 45.09 -4.17 2.01
C GLU A 60 45.67 -5.30 1.15
N HIS A 61 46.44 -4.93 0.15
CA HIS A 61 47.14 -5.91 -0.67
C HIS A 61 48.28 -6.56 0.14
N PRO A 62 48.66 -7.82 -0.15
CA PRO A 62 49.73 -8.55 0.56
C PRO A 62 51.12 -7.87 0.53
N ASN A 63 51.28 -6.87 -0.33
CA ASN A 63 52.49 -6.04 -0.48
C ASN A 63 52.47 -4.78 0.42
N GLY A 64 51.48 -4.63 1.31
CA GLY A 64 51.34 -3.49 2.22
C GLY A 64 50.80 -2.22 1.58
N THR A 65 50.34 -2.27 0.33
CA THR A 65 49.64 -1.14 -0.31
C THR A 65 48.14 -1.21 -0.02
N VAL A 66 47.59 -0.11 0.46
CA VAL A 66 46.14 0.06 0.67
C VAL A 66 45.57 0.65 -0.62
N SER A 67 44.76 -0.12 -1.35
CA SER A 67 43.98 0.41 -2.48
C SER A 67 42.55 0.69 -2.01
N TYR A 68 41.97 1.76 -2.53
CA TYR A 68 40.57 2.07 -2.35
C TYR A 68 39.87 1.67 -3.65
N GLU A 69 39.26 0.49 -3.68
CA GLU A 69 38.54 0.02 -4.86
C GLU A 69 37.03 0.20 -4.65
N GLN A 70 36.38 0.83 -5.62
CA GLN A 70 34.92 0.82 -5.74
C GLN A 70 34.52 -0.37 -6.61
N GLU A 71 33.58 -1.18 -6.14
CA GLU A 71 33.06 -2.28 -6.94
C GLU A 71 32.23 -1.75 -8.12
N PHE A 72 31.53 -0.63 -7.93
CA PHE A 72 30.81 0.09 -8.98
C PHE A 72 31.02 1.61 -8.88
N ASP A 73 31.65 2.20 -9.90
CA ASP A 73 31.82 3.66 -10.05
C ASP A 73 30.54 4.29 -10.62
N TRP A 74 29.52 4.41 -9.77
CA TRP A 74 28.25 5.04 -10.11
C TRP A 74 28.15 6.43 -9.49
N ASP A 75 27.99 7.43 -10.36
CA ASP A 75 27.69 8.79 -9.91
C ASP A 75 26.28 8.88 -9.28
N SER A 76 26.05 9.94 -8.50
CA SER A 76 24.76 10.16 -7.82
C SER A 76 23.57 10.18 -8.77
N THR A 77 23.78 10.60 -10.03
CA THR A 77 22.72 10.59 -11.05
C THR A 77 22.37 9.16 -11.48
N THR A 78 23.36 8.29 -11.71
CA THR A 78 23.14 6.87 -12.01
C THR A 78 22.46 6.16 -10.84
N LYS A 79 22.87 6.43 -9.60
CA LYS A 79 22.18 5.90 -8.41
C LYS A 79 20.69 6.29 -8.40
N GLY A 80 20.39 7.54 -8.73
CA GLY A 80 19.02 8.05 -8.88
C GLY A 80 18.21 7.33 -9.97
N TYR A 81 18.80 7.04 -11.14
CA TYR A 81 18.13 6.26 -12.19
C TYR A 81 17.87 4.80 -11.76
N VAL A 82 18.84 4.16 -11.12
CA VAL A 82 18.68 2.79 -10.61
C VAL A 82 17.56 2.72 -9.56
N LEU A 83 17.53 3.64 -8.59
CA LEU A 83 16.49 3.68 -7.55
C LEU A 83 15.10 4.01 -8.11
N SER A 84 15.01 4.91 -9.10
CA SER A 84 13.72 5.27 -9.71
C SER A 84 13.18 4.21 -10.67
N SER A 85 14.03 3.35 -11.23
CA SER A 85 13.65 2.36 -12.25
C SER A 85 12.57 1.37 -11.82
N PHE A 86 12.52 1.03 -10.52
CA PHE A 86 11.43 0.23 -9.95
C PHE A 86 10.06 0.86 -10.23
N PHE A 87 9.93 2.17 -10.08
CA PHE A 87 8.66 2.86 -10.26
C PHE A 87 8.22 2.94 -11.73
N TYR A 88 9.14 2.76 -12.69
CA TYR A 88 8.82 2.76 -14.12
C TYR A 88 7.89 1.59 -14.46
N GLY A 89 8.15 0.40 -13.92
CA GLY A 89 7.27 -0.76 -14.09
C GLY A 89 6.00 -0.67 -13.24
N TYR A 90 6.14 -0.19 -12.01
CA TYR A 90 5.08 -0.14 -11.00
C TYR A 90 3.86 0.69 -11.43
N ILE A 91 4.07 1.79 -12.16
CA ILE A 91 2.98 2.69 -12.56
C ILE A 91 1.99 2.03 -13.55
N PHE A 92 2.47 1.17 -14.45
CA PHE A 92 1.63 0.56 -15.48
C PHE A 92 0.69 -0.51 -14.91
N THR A 93 1.16 -1.29 -13.94
CA THR A 93 0.41 -2.47 -13.48
C THR A 93 -0.56 -2.18 -12.34
N GLN A 94 -0.50 -1.01 -11.70
CA GLN A 94 -1.50 -0.63 -10.68
C GLN A 94 -2.92 -0.54 -11.25
N LEU A 95 -3.08 0.13 -12.39
CA LEU A 95 -4.39 0.29 -13.03
C LEU A 95 -4.90 -1.04 -13.62
N LEU A 96 -4.00 -1.82 -14.23
CA LEU A 96 -4.33 -3.10 -14.86
C LEU A 96 -4.53 -4.24 -13.85
N GLY A 97 -3.87 -4.18 -12.70
CA GLY A 97 -3.87 -5.24 -11.68
C GLY A 97 -5.27 -5.54 -11.15
N GLY A 98 -6.14 -4.54 -11.04
CA GLY A 98 -7.53 -4.73 -10.65
C GLY A 98 -8.31 -5.58 -11.65
N TYR A 99 -8.15 -5.32 -12.95
CA TYR A 99 -8.80 -6.09 -14.01
C TYR A 99 -8.27 -7.53 -14.07
N ILE A 100 -6.95 -7.69 -14.06
CA ILE A 100 -6.27 -8.98 -14.12
C ILE A 100 -6.63 -9.85 -12.90
N SER A 101 -6.66 -9.26 -11.70
CA SER A 101 -7.01 -9.98 -10.46
C SER A 101 -8.44 -10.50 -10.45
N ASN A 102 -9.37 -9.77 -11.06
CA ASN A 102 -10.76 -10.22 -11.21
C ASN A 102 -10.88 -11.39 -12.19
N ALA A 103 -10.18 -11.33 -13.33
CA ALA A 103 -10.22 -12.36 -14.37
C ALA A 103 -9.54 -13.67 -13.93
N LEU A 104 -8.25 -13.60 -13.56
CA LEU A 104 -7.41 -14.77 -13.26
C LEU A 104 -7.54 -15.23 -11.80
N GLY A 105 -8.05 -14.38 -10.91
CA GLY A 105 -8.15 -14.64 -9.48
C GLY A 105 -7.04 -13.96 -8.68
N GLY A 106 -7.43 -13.10 -7.73
CA GLY A 106 -6.50 -12.28 -6.96
C GLY A 106 -5.45 -13.06 -6.17
N ASN A 107 -5.76 -14.27 -5.69
CA ASN A 107 -4.78 -15.12 -4.99
C ASN A 107 -3.62 -15.53 -5.90
N TYR A 108 -3.91 -15.93 -7.15
CA TYR A 108 -2.90 -16.37 -8.10
C TYR A 108 -2.02 -15.20 -8.55
N VAL A 109 -2.66 -14.09 -8.94
CA VAL A 109 -1.96 -12.89 -9.42
C VAL A 109 -1.10 -12.26 -8.32
N PHE A 110 -1.59 -12.22 -7.07
CA PHE A 110 -0.79 -11.76 -5.92
C PHE A 110 0.43 -12.64 -5.68
N GLY A 111 0.24 -13.97 -5.65
CA GLY A 111 1.32 -14.92 -5.44
C GLY A 111 2.39 -14.82 -6.53
N VAL A 112 1.98 -14.90 -7.80
CA VAL A 112 2.88 -14.81 -8.95
C VAL A 112 3.60 -13.46 -9.00
N GLY A 113 2.92 -12.36 -8.68
CA GLY A 113 3.54 -11.04 -8.59
C GLY A 113 4.72 -11.03 -7.62
N VAL A 114 4.49 -11.44 -6.37
CA VAL A 114 5.55 -11.51 -5.34
C VAL A 114 6.63 -12.53 -5.69
N GLY A 115 6.25 -13.71 -6.23
CA GLY A 115 7.19 -14.76 -6.61
C GLY A 115 8.11 -14.35 -7.76
N MET A 116 7.57 -13.69 -8.79
CA MET A 116 8.38 -13.17 -9.90
C MET A 116 9.30 -12.04 -9.45
N THR A 117 8.81 -11.12 -8.60
CA THR A 117 9.66 -10.09 -7.99
C THR A 117 10.80 -10.75 -7.19
N ALA A 118 10.52 -11.76 -6.37
CA ALA A 118 11.54 -12.48 -5.61
C ALA A 118 12.61 -13.14 -6.49
N LEU A 119 12.21 -13.79 -7.59
CA LEU A 119 13.15 -14.40 -8.54
C LEU A 119 14.03 -13.34 -9.23
N LEU A 120 13.45 -12.21 -9.63
CA LEU A 120 14.18 -11.09 -10.20
C LEU A 120 15.14 -10.45 -9.18
N THR A 121 14.76 -10.41 -7.91
CA THR A 121 15.65 -9.94 -6.83
C THR A 121 16.86 -10.86 -6.67
N LEU A 122 16.70 -12.18 -6.77
CA LEU A 122 17.83 -13.12 -6.79
C LEU A 122 18.76 -12.92 -7.99
N LEU A 123 18.24 -12.44 -9.12
CA LEU A 123 19.01 -12.11 -10.32
C LEU A 123 19.68 -10.73 -10.27
N THR A 124 19.36 -9.90 -9.26
CA THR A 124 19.86 -8.53 -9.16
C THR A 124 21.38 -8.43 -9.05
N PRO A 125 22.08 -9.25 -8.23
CA PRO A 125 23.55 -9.20 -8.19
C PRO A 125 24.19 -9.51 -9.54
N LEU A 126 23.69 -10.53 -10.25
CA LEU A 126 24.15 -10.88 -11.60
C LEU A 126 23.90 -9.74 -12.60
N ALA A 127 22.76 -9.08 -12.50
CA ALA A 127 22.43 -7.94 -13.35
C ALA A 127 23.30 -6.71 -13.06
N ALA A 128 23.68 -6.48 -11.79
CA ALA A 128 24.59 -5.40 -11.41
C ALA A 128 25.98 -5.60 -12.03
N HIS A 129 26.53 -6.82 -11.96
CA HIS A 129 27.81 -7.18 -12.60
C HIS A 129 27.75 -7.08 -14.14
N GLY A 130 26.59 -7.31 -14.75
CA GLY A 130 26.38 -7.12 -16.19
C GLY A 130 26.36 -5.65 -16.64
N GLY A 131 26.19 -4.71 -15.71
CA GLY A 131 26.14 -3.28 -15.94
C GLY A 131 24.82 -2.62 -15.50
N TYR A 132 24.86 -1.33 -15.21
CA TYR A 132 23.72 -0.59 -14.64
C TYR A 132 22.44 -0.63 -15.52
N GLY A 133 22.58 -0.78 -16.85
CA GLY A 133 21.43 -0.92 -17.75
C GLY A 133 20.63 -2.22 -17.52
N TRP A 134 21.31 -3.33 -17.26
CA TRP A 134 20.65 -4.59 -16.90
C TRP A 134 20.00 -4.52 -15.54
N LEU A 135 20.64 -3.85 -14.58
CA LEU A 135 20.06 -3.60 -13.26
C LEU A 135 18.77 -2.78 -13.36
N ILE A 136 18.76 -1.71 -14.18
CA ILE A 136 17.55 -0.91 -14.45
C ILE A 136 16.44 -1.78 -15.06
N ALA A 137 16.77 -2.66 -16.02
CA ALA A 137 15.79 -3.54 -16.65
C ALA A 137 15.18 -4.53 -15.65
N VAL A 138 16.00 -5.17 -14.81
CA VAL A 138 15.53 -6.10 -13.77
C VAL A 138 14.66 -5.38 -12.74
N ARG A 139 15.09 -4.20 -12.27
CA ARG A 139 14.32 -3.37 -11.34
C ARG A 139 12.99 -2.91 -11.91
N ALA A 140 12.94 -2.51 -13.18
CA ALA A 140 11.69 -2.16 -13.85
C ALA A 140 10.75 -3.37 -13.96
N LEU A 141 11.27 -4.57 -14.23
CA LEU A 141 10.48 -5.80 -14.23
C LEU A 141 9.96 -6.16 -12.84
N GLU A 142 10.77 -6.01 -11.79
CA GLU A 142 10.32 -6.19 -10.40
C GLU A 142 9.13 -5.28 -10.09
N GLY A 143 9.24 -3.99 -10.42
CA GLY A 143 8.15 -3.03 -10.23
C GLY A 143 6.90 -3.39 -11.02
N PHE A 144 7.06 -3.87 -12.26
CA PHE A 144 5.95 -4.35 -13.08
C PHE A 144 5.18 -5.48 -12.38
N PHE A 145 5.87 -6.52 -11.91
CA PHE A 145 5.22 -7.64 -11.22
C PHE A 145 4.70 -7.26 -9.83
N GLU A 146 5.32 -6.31 -9.14
CA GLU A 146 4.91 -5.91 -7.81
C GLU A 146 3.70 -4.94 -7.82
N GLY A 147 3.49 -4.18 -8.89
CA GLY A 147 2.39 -3.19 -8.98
C GLY A 147 0.97 -3.77 -8.96
N VAL A 148 0.80 -5.08 -9.17
CA VAL A 148 -0.50 -5.75 -9.05
C VAL A 148 -0.88 -6.12 -7.61
N THR A 149 0.04 -6.04 -6.65
CA THR A 149 -0.12 -6.59 -5.29
C THR A 149 -1.27 -5.93 -4.51
N PHE A 150 -1.33 -4.60 -4.47
CA PHE A 150 -2.38 -3.84 -3.78
C PHE A 150 -3.78 -4.09 -4.36
N PRO A 151 -4.03 -3.99 -5.68
CA PRO A 151 -5.33 -4.37 -6.25
C PRO A 151 -5.73 -5.82 -5.95
N CYS A 152 -4.78 -6.76 -6.03
CA CYS A 152 -5.07 -8.17 -5.81
C CYS A 152 -5.51 -8.47 -4.37
N ILE A 153 -4.90 -7.83 -3.37
CA ILE A 153 -5.30 -8.09 -1.98
C ILE A 153 -6.71 -7.57 -1.69
N HIS A 154 -7.09 -6.43 -2.26
CA HIS A 154 -8.47 -5.93 -2.15
C HIS A 154 -9.47 -6.89 -2.83
N ALA A 155 -9.11 -7.46 -3.97
CA ALA A 155 -9.91 -8.50 -4.61
C ALA A 155 -10.04 -9.76 -3.74
N ILE A 156 -8.98 -10.18 -3.04
CA ILE A 156 -9.03 -11.30 -2.08
C ILE A 156 -9.97 -10.97 -0.91
N TRP A 157 -9.85 -9.78 -0.31
CA TRP A 157 -10.71 -9.36 0.81
C TRP A 157 -12.18 -9.19 0.43
N SER A 158 -12.49 -8.90 -0.83
CA SER A 158 -13.88 -8.87 -1.29
C SER A 158 -14.59 -10.23 -1.15
N ARG A 159 -13.83 -11.34 -1.15
CA ARG A 159 -14.36 -12.71 -1.07
C ARG A 159 -14.12 -13.38 0.28
N TRP A 160 -12.99 -13.09 0.92
CA TRP A 160 -12.54 -13.76 2.15
C TRP A 160 -12.89 -13.02 3.44
N ALA A 161 -13.09 -11.68 3.38
CA ALA A 161 -13.30 -10.88 4.57
C ALA A 161 -14.80 -10.56 4.78
N PRO A 162 -15.40 -11.02 5.90
CA PRO A 162 -16.70 -10.55 6.32
C PRO A 162 -16.72 -9.02 6.45
N PRO A 163 -17.81 -8.33 6.09
CA PRO A 163 -17.89 -6.87 6.16
C PRO A 163 -17.52 -6.27 7.52
N SER A 164 -17.90 -6.93 8.62
CA SER A 164 -17.60 -6.50 10.00
C SER A 164 -16.13 -6.62 10.40
N GLU A 165 -15.37 -7.52 9.76
CA GLU A 165 -13.97 -7.80 10.10
C GLU A 165 -12.99 -7.26 9.05
N ARG A 166 -13.48 -6.79 7.90
CA ARG A 166 -12.68 -6.38 6.74
C ARG A 166 -11.61 -5.33 7.08
N SER A 167 -11.97 -4.31 7.85
CA SER A 167 -11.02 -3.27 8.28
C SER A 167 -9.89 -3.88 9.11
N ARG A 168 -10.21 -4.73 10.10
CA ARG A 168 -9.21 -5.41 10.94
C ARG A 168 -8.27 -6.29 10.12
N MET A 169 -8.82 -7.09 9.20
CA MET A 169 -8.03 -7.97 8.33
C MET A 169 -7.10 -7.18 7.41
N ALA A 170 -7.58 -6.07 6.84
CA ALA A 170 -6.77 -5.17 6.02
C ALA A 170 -5.65 -4.50 6.83
N SER A 171 -5.95 -3.97 8.02
CA SER A 171 -4.94 -3.33 8.89
C SER A 171 -3.83 -4.28 9.32
N ILE A 172 -4.16 -5.53 9.68
CA ILE A 172 -3.15 -6.56 9.99
C ILE A 172 -2.33 -6.90 8.75
N THR A 173 -2.92 -6.87 7.56
CA THR A 173 -2.18 -7.18 6.32
C THR A 173 -1.22 -6.06 5.94
N PHE A 174 -1.68 -4.81 6.00
CA PHE A 174 -0.87 -3.65 5.64
C PHE A 174 0.19 -3.30 6.68
N SER A 175 0.06 -3.72 7.93
CA SER A 175 1.16 -3.56 8.90
C SER A 175 2.45 -4.27 8.45
N GLY A 176 2.32 -5.31 7.60
CA GLY A 176 3.44 -6.00 6.97
C GLY A 176 4.34 -5.08 6.15
N VAL A 177 3.80 -4.02 5.54
CA VAL A 177 4.56 -3.00 4.79
C VAL A 177 5.63 -2.36 5.67
N PHE A 178 5.24 -1.88 6.85
CA PHE A 178 6.14 -1.19 7.77
C PHE A 178 7.12 -2.16 8.42
N THR A 179 6.64 -3.34 8.83
CA THR A 179 7.51 -4.37 9.42
C THR A 179 8.56 -4.85 8.41
N GLY A 180 8.18 -5.07 7.16
CA GLY A 180 9.09 -5.44 6.08
C GLY A 180 10.14 -4.37 5.81
N THR A 181 9.73 -3.10 5.76
CA THR A 181 10.66 -1.98 5.58
C THR A 181 11.70 -1.92 6.70
N VAL A 182 11.26 -1.98 7.96
CA VAL A 182 12.15 -1.91 9.13
C VAL A 182 13.11 -3.09 9.17
N VAL A 183 12.60 -4.32 9.00
CA VAL A 183 13.44 -5.52 9.05
C VAL A 183 14.40 -5.57 7.87
N SER A 184 13.97 -5.17 6.67
CA SER A 184 14.84 -5.12 5.50
C SER A 184 15.96 -4.10 5.65
N MET A 185 15.69 -2.89 6.13
CA MET A 185 16.75 -1.89 6.37
C MET A 185 17.78 -2.36 7.40
N LEU A 186 17.31 -3.00 8.49
CA LEU A 186 18.19 -3.54 9.53
C LEU A 186 19.05 -4.70 9.03
N LEU A 187 18.43 -5.68 8.38
CA LEU A 187 19.14 -6.84 7.83
C LEU A 187 20.10 -6.43 6.72
N SER A 188 19.68 -5.51 5.83
CA SER A 188 20.53 -5.04 4.73
C SER A 188 21.80 -4.37 5.24
N GLY A 189 21.70 -3.53 6.29
CA GLY A 189 22.87 -2.87 6.87
C GLY A 189 23.88 -3.84 7.47
N VAL A 190 23.40 -4.84 8.22
CA VAL A 190 24.28 -5.86 8.85
C VAL A 190 24.89 -6.80 7.81
N LEU A 191 24.09 -7.28 6.85
CA LEU A 191 24.53 -8.22 5.84
C LEU A 191 25.53 -7.60 4.86
N ALA A 192 25.26 -6.36 4.42
CA ALA A 192 26.14 -5.65 3.50
C ALA A 192 27.52 -5.37 4.09
N ASP A 193 27.60 -5.13 5.40
CA ASP A 193 28.84 -4.90 6.14
C ASP A 193 29.63 -6.20 6.41
N THR A 194 28.94 -7.27 6.82
CA THR A 194 29.61 -8.51 7.29
C THR A 194 29.91 -9.54 6.20
N VAL A 195 28.98 -9.75 5.26
CA VAL A 195 29.06 -10.82 4.24
C VAL A 195 29.22 -10.23 2.84
N GLY A 196 28.69 -9.02 2.63
CA GLY A 196 28.69 -8.32 1.35
C GLY A 196 27.28 -8.01 0.86
N TRP A 197 27.17 -7.01 -0.02
CA TRP A 197 25.89 -6.45 -0.46
C TRP A 197 25.01 -7.47 -1.21
N GLU A 198 25.62 -8.42 -1.92
CA GLU A 198 24.91 -9.45 -2.69
C GLU A 198 24.04 -10.34 -1.81
N SER A 199 24.51 -10.61 -0.57
CA SER A 199 23.83 -11.47 0.39
C SER A 199 22.46 -10.93 0.80
N VAL A 200 22.27 -9.61 0.77
CA VAL A 200 20.99 -8.94 1.03
C VAL A 200 19.93 -9.41 0.04
N PHE A 201 20.27 -9.44 -1.25
CA PHE A 201 19.37 -9.85 -2.31
C PHE A 201 19.08 -11.35 -2.26
N TYR A 202 20.10 -12.18 -2.00
CA TYR A 202 19.93 -13.63 -1.90
C TYR A 202 19.06 -14.05 -0.72
N LEU A 203 19.28 -13.49 0.47
CA LEU A 203 18.54 -13.87 1.67
C LEU A 203 17.06 -13.43 1.59
N LEU A 204 16.81 -12.17 1.25
CA LEU A 204 15.44 -11.64 1.16
C LEU A 204 14.68 -12.28 -0.02
N GLY A 205 15.36 -12.47 -1.17
CA GLY A 205 14.78 -13.14 -2.34
C GLY A 205 14.44 -14.61 -2.06
N ALA A 206 15.31 -15.36 -1.37
CA ALA A 206 15.06 -16.76 -1.02
C ALA A 206 13.90 -16.91 -0.04
N PHE A 207 13.82 -16.03 0.96
CA PHE A 207 12.70 -16.00 1.90
C PHE A 207 11.37 -15.71 1.18
N ALA A 208 11.36 -14.75 0.25
CA ALA A 208 10.18 -14.46 -0.56
C ALA A 208 9.79 -15.60 -1.52
N CYS A 209 10.76 -16.33 -2.08
CA CYS A 209 10.51 -17.54 -2.88
C CYS A 209 9.86 -18.66 -2.04
N LEU A 210 10.37 -18.89 -0.83
CA LEU A 210 9.78 -19.86 0.10
C LEU A 210 8.34 -19.47 0.46
N TRP A 211 8.12 -18.18 0.73
CA TRP A 211 6.78 -17.66 0.97
C TRP A 211 5.86 -17.84 -0.25
N PHE A 212 6.35 -17.64 -1.47
CA PHE A 212 5.57 -17.85 -2.70
C PHE A 212 5.10 -19.30 -2.82
N VAL A 213 5.99 -20.27 -2.57
CA VAL A 213 5.61 -21.69 -2.58
C VAL A 213 4.53 -21.96 -1.52
N ALA A 214 4.72 -21.46 -0.30
CA ALA A 214 3.72 -21.61 0.76
C ALA A 214 2.37 -20.96 0.40
N TRP A 215 2.38 -19.76 -0.20
CA TRP A 215 1.18 -19.04 -0.63
C TRP A 215 0.39 -19.84 -1.67
N MET A 216 1.08 -20.35 -2.70
CA MET A 216 0.46 -21.12 -3.77
C MET A 216 -0.14 -22.45 -3.27
N LEU A 217 0.53 -23.09 -2.30
CA LEU A 217 0.06 -24.34 -1.71
C LEU A 217 -1.12 -24.13 -0.75
N ILE A 218 -1.13 -23.04 0.02
CA ILE A 218 -2.10 -22.83 1.10
C ILE A 218 -3.31 -22.00 0.67
N VAL A 219 -3.12 -20.89 -0.04
CA VAL A 219 -4.20 -19.92 -0.29
C VAL A 219 -4.99 -20.27 -1.55
N ARG A 220 -6.31 -20.27 -1.44
CA ARG A 220 -7.24 -20.59 -2.54
C ARG A 220 -8.04 -19.36 -3.00
N ARG A 221 -8.57 -19.44 -4.22
CA ARG A 221 -9.25 -18.32 -4.91
C ARG A 221 -10.50 -17.85 -4.20
N SER A 222 -11.23 -18.76 -3.57
CA SER A 222 -12.44 -18.45 -2.83
C SER A 222 -12.54 -19.36 -1.60
N PRO A 223 -13.29 -18.93 -0.57
CA PRO A 223 -13.65 -19.80 0.56
C PRO A 223 -14.36 -21.09 0.09
N GLU A 224 -15.06 -21.05 -1.04
CA GLU A 224 -15.76 -22.22 -1.58
C GLU A 224 -14.84 -23.31 -2.10
N ALA A 225 -13.70 -22.90 -2.67
CA ALA A 225 -12.68 -23.76 -3.26
C ALA A 225 -11.60 -24.17 -2.25
N ASP A 226 -11.68 -23.71 -1.00
CA ASP A 226 -10.75 -24.10 0.05
C ASP A 226 -11.19 -25.44 0.69
N PRO A 227 -10.38 -26.51 0.62
CA PRO A 227 -10.75 -27.81 1.19
C PRO A 227 -10.56 -27.88 2.71
N TYR A 228 -9.82 -26.94 3.31
CA TYR A 228 -9.50 -26.91 4.73
C TYR A 228 -10.39 -25.95 5.53
N ILE A 229 -11.35 -25.27 4.89
CA ILE A 229 -12.29 -24.38 5.57
C ILE A 229 -13.34 -25.19 6.33
N THR A 230 -13.67 -24.76 7.54
CA THR A 230 -14.76 -25.39 8.32
C THR A 230 -16.11 -25.04 7.68
N PRO A 231 -17.08 -25.98 7.56
CA PRO A 231 -18.40 -25.70 6.97
C PRO A 231 -19.11 -24.50 7.60
N LYS A 232 -19.03 -24.35 8.93
CA LYS A 232 -19.58 -23.20 9.67
C LYS A 232 -18.96 -21.86 9.25
N GLU A 233 -17.65 -21.82 9.04
CA GLU A 233 -16.94 -20.61 8.60
C GLU A 233 -17.31 -20.25 7.16
N LYS A 234 -17.39 -21.25 6.27
CA LYS A 234 -17.82 -21.08 4.89
C LYS A 234 -19.23 -20.50 4.81
N GLU A 235 -20.17 -21.06 5.56
CA GLU A 235 -21.55 -20.56 5.60
C GLU A 235 -21.63 -19.13 6.14
N PHE A 236 -20.89 -18.82 7.21
CA PHE A 236 -20.82 -17.47 7.76
C PHE A 236 -20.32 -16.44 6.75
N ILE A 237 -19.22 -16.73 6.04
CA ILE A 237 -18.65 -15.83 5.04
C ILE A 237 -19.62 -15.67 3.86
N LEU A 238 -20.20 -16.76 3.34
CA LEU A 238 -21.11 -16.70 2.20
C LEU A 238 -22.42 -15.98 2.55
N ALA A 239 -22.98 -16.22 3.74
CA ALA A 239 -24.20 -15.57 4.19
C ALA A 239 -24.00 -14.05 4.38
N THR A 240 -22.87 -13.64 4.97
CA THR A 240 -22.56 -12.21 5.18
C THR A 240 -22.20 -11.49 3.88
N THR A 241 -21.50 -12.17 2.97
CA THR A 241 -21.06 -11.62 1.67
C THR A 241 -22.21 -11.53 0.66
N LYS A 242 -23.15 -12.49 0.66
CA LYS A 242 -24.38 -12.41 -0.17
C LYS A 242 -25.34 -11.32 0.32
N ARG A 243 -25.49 -11.15 1.64
CA ARG A 243 -26.35 -10.10 2.23
C ARG A 243 -25.89 -8.68 1.94
N THR A 244 -24.60 -8.47 1.70
CA THR A 244 -24.02 -7.14 1.43
C THR A 244 -23.83 -6.83 -0.05
N GLY A 245 -24.27 -7.71 -0.96
CA GLY A 245 -24.11 -7.50 -2.41
C GLY A 245 -22.65 -7.50 -2.90
N THR A 246 -21.67 -7.75 -2.03
CA THR A 246 -20.24 -7.79 -2.40
C THR A 246 -19.80 -9.16 -2.93
N GLY A 247 -20.66 -10.17 -2.82
CA GLY A 247 -20.44 -11.47 -3.43
C GLY A 247 -20.70 -11.39 -4.92
N THR A 248 -19.64 -11.49 -5.72
CA THR A 248 -19.72 -11.68 -7.17
C THR A 248 -20.39 -13.02 -7.46
N GLY A 249 -21.73 -13.01 -7.46
CA GLY A 249 -22.52 -13.99 -8.17
C GLY A 249 -22.11 -13.95 -9.63
N THR A 250 -21.94 -15.12 -10.23
CA THR A 250 -21.83 -15.31 -11.67
C THR A 250 -23.00 -14.63 -12.37
N GLY A 251 -22.75 -13.44 -12.91
CA GLY A 251 -23.73 -12.63 -13.64
C GLY A 251 -23.13 -11.26 -13.89
N ALA A 252 -23.11 -10.87 -15.17
CA ALA A 252 -22.70 -9.58 -15.71
C ALA A 252 -22.42 -8.48 -14.67
N SER A 253 -21.15 -8.07 -14.59
CA SER A 253 -20.73 -6.76 -14.09
C SER A 253 -21.75 -5.70 -14.53
N ASP A 254 -22.58 -5.21 -13.59
CA ASP A 254 -23.07 -3.85 -13.70
C ASP A 254 -21.82 -2.98 -13.71
N ARG A 255 -21.40 -2.59 -14.93
CA ARG A 255 -20.30 -1.66 -15.11
C ARG A 255 -20.77 -0.36 -14.47
N VAL A 256 -20.37 -0.11 -13.23
CA VAL A 256 -20.63 1.16 -12.55
C VAL A 256 -20.17 2.26 -13.52
N GLN A 257 -21.12 2.99 -14.08
CA GLN A 257 -20.79 4.08 -14.99
C GLN A 257 -20.22 5.22 -14.16
N HIS A 258 -18.90 5.35 -14.19
CA HIS A 258 -18.22 6.41 -13.48
C HIS A 258 -18.39 7.73 -14.24
N PRO A 259 -18.80 8.82 -13.56
CA PRO A 259 -18.92 10.13 -14.18
C PRO A 259 -17.52 10.75 -14.35
N TRP A 260 -16.76 10.27 -15.33
CA TRP A 260 -15.35 10.65 -15.56
C TRP A 260 -15.15 12.16 -15.66
N GLY A 261 -16.03 12.87 -16.38
CA GLY A 261 -15.96 14.32 -16.50
C GLY A 261 -16.07 15.01 -15.14
N ALA A 262 -17.06 14.64 -14.32
CA ALA A 262 -17.28 15.24 -13.00
C ALA A 262 -16.16 14.89 -12.01
N ILE A 263 -15.61 13.68 -12.07
CA ILE A 263 -14.47 13.26 -11.24
C ILE A 263 -13.24 14.12 -11.58
N LEU A 264 -12.93 14.29 -12.87
CA LEU A 264 -11.76 15.03 -13.32
C LEU A 264 -11.89 16.54 -13.16
N THR A 265 -13.09 17.09 -13.02
CA THR A 265 -13.31 18.53 -12.75
C THR A 265 -13.51 18.85 -11.27
N SER A 266 -13.53 17.86 -10.39
CA SER A 266 -13.86 18.03 -8.97
C SER A 266 -12.67 18.58 -8.17
N GLY A 267 -12.82 19.79 -7.60
CA GLY A 267 -11.81 20.42 -6.74
C GLY A 267 -11.33 19.53 -5.57
N PRO A 268 -12.23 18.92 -4.77
CA PRO A 268 -11.84 18.03 -3.69
C PRO A 268 -11.04 16.79 -4.12
N VAL A 269 -11.26 16.30 -5.35
CA VAL A 269 -10.50 15.18 -5.91
C VAL A 269 -9.08 15.61 -6.24
N TRP A 270 -8.90 16.80 -6.83
CA TRP A 270 -7.55 17.33 -7.08
C TRP A 270 -6.80 17.67 -5.81
N SER A 271 -7.45 18.26 -4.80
CA SER A 271 -6.82 18.49 -3.50
C SER A 271 -6.35 17.20 -2.84
N LEU A 272 -7.13 16.12 -2.96
CA LEU A 272 -6.77 14.78 -2.50
C LEU A 272 -5.54 14.24 -3.25
N ILE A 273 -5.52 14.34 -4.57
CA ILE A 273 -4.40 13.88 -5.41
C ILE A 273 -3.12 14.63 -5.07
N VAL A 274 -3.18 15.96 -4.93
CA VAL A 274 -2.03 16.80 -4.58
C VAL A 274 -1.51 16.46 -3.18
N ALA A 275 -2.39 16.25 -2.20
CA ALA A 275 -1.98 15.82 -0.87
C ALA A 275 -1.33 14.42 -0.88
N SER A 276 -1.91 13.48 -1.61
CA SER A 276 -1.33 12.13 -1.75
C SER A 276 0.05 12.19 -2.41
N PHE A 277 0.21 13.01 -3.45
CA PHE A 277 1.50 13.26 -4.10
C PHE A 277 2.52 13.86 -3.14
N ALA A 278 2.14 14.87 -2.35
CA ALA A 278 3.03 15.53 -1.40
C ALA A 278 3.53 14.57 -0.31
N GLU A 279 2.65 13.75 0.26
CA GLU A 279 3.04 12.74 1.25
C GLU A 279 3.97 11.68 0.65
N ASN A 280 3.64 11.17 -0.55
CA ASN A 280 4.46 10.16 -1.20
C ASN A 280 5.83 10.72 -1.65
N TRP A 281 5.90 12.01 -2.00
CA TRP A 281 7.17 12.66 -2.33
C TRP A 281 8.16 12.53 -1.18
N GLY A 282 7.80 13.02 0.01
CA GLY A 282 8.71 12.97 1.14
C GLY A 282 8.92 11.56 1.68
N PHE A 283 7.89 10.70 1.67
CA PHE A 283 8.04 9.29 2.02
C PHE A 283 9.06 8.57 1.13
N TYR A 284 8.94 8.65 -0.21
CA TYR A 284 9.86 7.97 -1.13
C TYR A 284 11.24 8.61 -1.16
N THR A 285 11.34 9.94 -1.02
CA THR A 285 12.64 10.63 -0.90
C THR A 285 13.44 10.02 0.25
N LEU A 286 12.86 9.98 1.45
CA LEU A 286 13.55 9.41 2.60
C LEU A 286 13.68 7.88 2.51
N LEU A 287 12.76 7.17 1.86
CA LEU A 287 12.86 5.71 1.75
C LEU A 287 14.06 5.28 0.92
N THR A 288 14.35 6.04 -0.13
CA THR A 288 15.38 5.71 -1.12
C THR A 288 16.72 6.37 -0.82
N GLN A 289 16.73 7.57 -0.25
CA GLN A 289 17.93 8.40 -0.11
C GLN A 289 18.44 8.53 1.33
N LEU A 290 17.66 8.15 2.35
CA LEU A 290 18.07 8.32 3.75
C LEU A 290 19.36 7.56 4.12
N PRO A 291 19.57 6.30 3.69
CA PRO A 291 20.83 5.60 3.99
C PRO A 291 22.05 6.33 3.40
N THR A 292 21.93 6.77 2.14
CA THR A 292 22.96 7.56 1.43
C THR A 292 23.26 8.86 2.15
N PHE A 293 22.22 9.61 2.55
CA PHE A 293 22.38 10.85 3.31
C PHE A 293 23.12 10.64 4.64
N LEU A 294 22.78 9.58 5.37
CA LEU A 294 23.42 9.27 6.65
C LEU A 294 24.89 8.85 6.49
N LYS A 295 25.22 8.18 5.38
CA LYS A 295 26.59 7.79 5.07
C LYS A 295 27.42 8.97 4.55
N ASP A 296 26.95 9.62 3.49
CA ASP A 296 27.76 10.58 2.73
C ASP A 296 27.91 11.91 3.46
N THR A 297 26.85 12.41 4.10
CA THR A 297 26.85 13.73 4.76
C THR A 297 27.02 13.66 6.27
N MET A 298 26.41 12.66 6.91
CA MET A 298 26.52 12.50 8.37
C MET A 298 27.66 11.59 8.81
N HIS A 299 28.39 10.98 7.85
CA HIS A 299 29.56 10.13 8.07
C HIS A 299 29.32 8.97 9.04
N PHE A 300 28.10 8.42 9.07
CA PHE A 300 27.82 7.20 9.84
C PHE A 300 28.35 5.96 9.15
N GLU A 301 28.75 4.95 9.93
CA GLU A 301 29.03 3.62 9.42
C GLU A 301 27.78 2.98 8.80
N LEU A 302 27.97 2.09 7.82
CA LEU A 302 26.87 1.49 7.05
C LEU A 302 25.86 0.76 7.93
N GLN A 303 26.34 -0.01 8.92
CA GLN A 303 25.49 -0.70 9.87
C GLN A 303 24.61 0.27 10.68
N THR A 304 25.21 1.35 11.19
CA THR A 304 24.52 2.37 11.97
C THR A 304 23.55 3.18 11.10
N ALA A 305 23.93 3.50 9.86
CA ALA A 305 23.07 4.16 8.89
C ALA A 305 21.83 3.31 8.56
N GLY A 306 21.98 1.99 8.39
CA GLY A 306 20.87 1.05 8.22
C GLY A 306 19.92 1.03 9.42
N PHE A 307 20.46 0.99 10.64
CA PHE A 307 19.67 1.05 11.88
C PHE A 307 18.90 2.36 12.04
N LEU A 308 19.58 3.50 11.86
CA LEU A 308 18.99 4.82 12.00
C LEU A 308 17.98 5.11 10.89
N SER A 309 18.17 4.55 9.69
CA SER A 309 17.19 4.66 8.59
C SER A 309 15.87 3.93 8.88
N ALA A 310 15.88 2.90 9.73
CA ALA A 310 14.68 2.15 10.08
C ALA A 310 13.78 2.87 11.11
N LEU A 311 14.37 3.74 11.96
CA LEU A 311 13.65 4.42 13.05
C LEU A 311 12.44 5.26 12.60
N PRO A 312 12.51 6.10 11.55
CA PRO A 312 11.38 6.90 11.10
C PRO A 312 10.16 6.05 10.71
N TYR A 313 10.39 4.91 10.05
CA TYR A 313 9.33 4.02 9.60
C TYR A 313 8.74 3.19 10.74
N LEU A 314 9.55 2.85 11.74
CA LEU A 314 9.07 2.23 12.97
C LEU A 314 8.11 3.17 13.71
N VAL A 315 8.51 4.42 13.89
CA VAL A 315 7.66 5.45 14.54
C VAL A 315 6.40 5.69 13.73
N LEU A 316 6.49 5.80 12.39
CA LEU A 316 5.32 5.91 11.51
C LEU A 316 4.32 4.76 11.72
N GLY A 317 4.79 3.51 11.74
CA GLY A 317 3.92 2.35 11.93
C GLY A 317 3.21 2.33 13.30
N LEU A 318 3.92 2.67 14.37
CA LEU A 318 3.34 2.78 15.72
C LEU A 318 2.33 3.92 15.80
N GLN A 319 2.67 5.07 15.21
CA GLN A 319 1.86 6.27 15.27
C GLN A 319 0.61 6.18 14.38
N LEU A 320 0.64 5.39 13.30
CA LEU A 320 -0.52 5.16 12.43
C LEU A 320 -1.71 4.55 13.19
N SER A 321 -1.43 3.58 14.07
CA SER A 321 -2.48 2.96 14.90
C SER A 321 -3.07 3.95 15.89
N PHE A 322 -2.22 4.78 16.51
CA PHE A 322 -2.64 5.81 17.44
C PHE A 322 -3.44 6.92 16.74
N ALA A 323 -2.97 7.41 15.59
CA ALA A 323 -3.62 8.44 14.80
C ALA A 323 -5.00 8.00 14.31
N GLY A 324 -5.14 6.73 13.89
CA GLY A 324 -6.43 6.15 13.49
C GLY A 324 -7.44 6.14 14.65
N TYR A 325 -7.01 5.63 15.82
CA TYR A 325 -7.87 5.64 17.02
C TYR A 325 -8.27 7.04 17.45
N LEU A 326 -7.35 8.01 17.38
CA LEU A 326 -7.63 9.39 17.74
C LEU A 326 -8.63 10.03 16.75
N ALA A 327 -8.48 9.77 15.45
CA ALA A 327 -9.42 10.25 14.43
C ALA A 327 -10.83 9.71 14.67
N ASP A 328 -10.96 8.40 14.94
CA ASP A 328 -12.24 7.76 15.25
C ASP A 328 -12.86 8.32 16.53
N LEU A 329 -12.06 8.53 17.58
CA LEU A 329 -12.52 9.10 18.84
C LEU A 329 -13.07 10.52 18.67
N CYS A 330 -12.40 11.37 17.88
CA CYS A 330 -12.86 12.72 17.57
C CYS A 330 -14.20 12.72 16.84
N GLN A 331 -14.43 11.76 15.94
CA GLN A 331 -15.68 11.62 15.20
C GLN A 331 -16.80 11.05 16.07
N ILE A 332 -16.54 9.98 16.83
CA ILE A 332 -17.55 9.31 17.67
C ILE A 332 -18.04 10.22 18.79
N ARG A 333 -17.14 11.02 19.39
CA ARG A 333 -17.52 12.00 20.43
C ARG A 333 -18.16 13.27 19.86
N GLY A 334 -18.24 13.40 18.53
CA GLY A 334 -18.81 14.58 17.87
C GLY A 334 -18.00 15.87 18.08
N TRP A 335 -16.71 15.76 18.41
CA TRP A 335 -15.86 16.93 18.62
C TRP A 335 -15.52 17.66 17.33
N LEU A 336 -15.44 16.92 16.23
CA LEU A 336 -15.06 17.42 14.91
C LEU A 336 -15.92 16.75 13.84
N THR A 337 -16.29 17.50 12.80
CA THR A 337 -16.92 16.92 11.60
C THR A 337 -15.91 16.10 10.79
N THR A 338 -16.39 15.20 9.91
CA THR A 338 -15.51 14.39 9.04
C THR A 338 -14.51 15.26 8.28
N THR A 339 -14.99 16.33 7.64
CA THR A 339 -14.14 17.29 6.92
C THR A 339 -13.10 17.95 7.82
N GLN A 340 -13.48 18.34 9.04
CA GLN A 340 -12.55 18.95 10.00
C GLN A 340 -11.48 17.96 10.45
N VAL A 341 -11.84 16.71 10.77
CA VAL A 341 -10.87 15.67 11.13
C VAL A 341 -9.89 15.45 9.98
N ARG A 342 -10.38 15.26 8.75
CA ARG A 342 -9.50 15.06 7.58
C ARG A 342 -8.59 16.26 7.36
N ARG A 343 -9.11 17.48 7.47
CA ARG A 343 -8.36 18.72 7.24
C ARG A 343 -7.29 18.94 8.31
N TYR A 344 -7.64 18.85 9.59
CA TYR A 344 -6.72 19.13 10.69
C TYR A 344 -5.64 18.06 10.82
N PHE A 345 -5.98 16.78 10.65
CA PHE A 345 -4.99 15.70 10.72
C PHE A 345 -4.00 15.80 9.56
N ASN A 346 -4.48 16.03 8.34
CA ASN A 346 -3.61 16.12 7.17
C ASN A 346 -2.75 17.38 7.17
N CYS A 347 -3.36 18.55 7.35
CA CYS A 347 -2.65 19.83 7.31
C CYS A 347 -1.74 20.00 8.54
N GLY A 348 -2.18 19.54 9.72
CA GLY A 348 -1.35 19.53 10.92
C GLY A 348 -0.10 18.65 10.75
N ALA A 349 -0.25 17.47 10.14
CA ALA A 349 0.87 16.61 9.79
C ALA A 349 1.83 17.26 8.80
N PHE A 350 1.32 17.83 7.70
CA PHE A 350 2.14 18.49 6.69
C PHE A 350 2.87 19.72 7.22
N LEU A 351 2.24 20.52 8.08
CA LEU A 351 2.92 21.63 8.76
C LEU A 351 4.03 21.12 9.67
N ALA A 352 3.77 20.07 10.47
CA ALA A 352 4.78 19.46 11.31
C ALA A 352 5.95 18.92 10.47
N GLN A 353 5.67 18.15 9.42
CA GLN A 353 6.67 17.65 8.47
C GLN A 353 7.49 18.80 7.86
N THR A 354 6.83 19.88 7.42
CA THR A 354 7.50 21.07 6.87
C THR A 354 8.46 21.68 7.88
N VAL A 355 8.00 21.92 9.11
CA VAL A 355 8.81 22.54 10.18
C VAL A 355 10.00 21.65 10.54
N PHE A 356 9.76 20.36 10.80
CA PHE A 356 10.83 19.44 11.21
C PHE A 356 11.84 19.17 10.08
N MET A 357 11.40 19.10 8.82
CA MET A 357 12.33 19.01 7.68
C MET A 357 13.17 20.27 7.53
N MET A 358 12.56 21.46 7.68
CA MET A 358 13.28 22.74 7.66
C MET A 358 14.31 22.85 8.79
N VAL A 359 13.93 22.48 10.01
CA VAL A 359 14.84 22.49 11.17
C VAL A 359 15.97 21.48 10.96
N GLY A 360 15.66 20.27 10.48
CA GLY A 360 16.68 19.27 10.13
C GLY A 360 17.68 19.80 9.10
N ALA A 361 17.18 20.46 8.05
CA ALA A 361 18.01 21.10 7.02
C ALA A 361 18.87 22.23 7.57
N LEU A 362 18.37 23.00 8.55
CA LEU A 362 19.14 24.12 9.12
C LEU A 362 20.23 23.63 10.07
N VAL A 363 19.93 22.64 10.89
CA VAL A 363 20.83 22.14 11.94
C VAL A 363 21.94 21.28 11.37
N LEU A 364 21.62 20.32 10.49
CA LEU A 364 22.56 19.40 9.83
C LEU A 364 23.61 18.76 10.76
N LYS A 365 23.24 18.54 12.03
CA LYS A 365 24.03 17.76 12.98
C LYS A 365 23.49 16.34 13.07
N PRO A 366 24.34 15.30 13.21
CA PRO A 366 23.92 13.89 13.14
C PRO A 366 22.72 13.55 14.04
N GLY A 367 22.83 13.76 15.36
CA GLY A 367 21.74 13.45 16.29
C GLY A 367 20.46 14.25 16.06
N PRO A 368 20.51 15.60 16.11
CA PRO A 368 19.31 16.43 15.95
C PRO A 368 18.60 16.25 14.61
N THR A 369 19.33 16.03 13.51
CA THR A 369 18.74 15.88 12.18
C THR A 369 17.96 14.58 12.07
N ILE A 370 18.50 13.48 12.59
CA ILE A 370 17.80 12.18 12.61
C ILE A 370 16.55 12.26 13.47
N THR A 371 16.62 12.92 14.63
CA THR A 371 15.44 13.15 15.48
C THR A 371 14.37 13.94 14.72
N CYS A 372 14.76 15.01 14.01
CA CYS A 372 13.83 15.80 13.21
C CYS A 372 13.20 14.96 12.07
N ILE A 373 13.99 14.18 11.34
CA ILE A 373 13.49 13.29 10.27
C ILE A 373 12.54 12.24 10.84
N THR A 374 12.89 11.64 11.99
CA THR A 374 12.07 10.63 12.67
C THR A 374 10.72 11.20 13.09
N ILE A 375 10.72 12.40 13.68
CA ILE A 375 9.47 13.09 14.06
C ILE A 375 8.67 13.47 12.81
N ALA A 376 9.32 14.00 11.77
CA ALA A 376 8.64 14.38 10.53
C ALA A 376 7.92 13.19 9.89
N VAL A 377 8.64 12.09 9.64
CA VAL A 377 8.04 10.87 9.06
C VAL A 377 6.99 10.28 10.00
N GLY A 378 7.24 10.24 11.31
CA GLY A 378 6.26 9.79 12.31
C GLY A 378 4.96 10.60 12.27
N CYS A 379 5.03 11.92 12.10
CA CYS A 379 3.87 12.79 11.94
C CYS A 379 3.08 12.49 10.65
N GLY A 380 3.72 11.94 9.61
CA GLY A 380 3.05 11.47 8.40
C GLY A 380 1.93 10.45 8.66
N ALA A 381 1.99 9.71 9.78
CA ALA A 381 0.91 8.82 10.21
C ALA A 381 -0.45 9.54 10.31
N PHE A 382 -0.47 10.78 10.78
CA PHE A 382 -1.68 11.59 10.85
C PHE A 382 -2.16 12.03 9.46
N ALA A 383 -1.24 12.29 8.53
CA ALA A 383 -1.56 12.58 7.12
C ALA A 383 -2.27 11.38 6.47
N TRP A 384 -1.77 10.17 6.69
CA TRP A 384 -2.38 8.93 6.20
C TRP A 384 -3.83 8.75 6.68
N CYS A 385 -4.13 9.05 7.95
CA CYS A 385 -5.51 9.06 8.46
C CYS A 385 -6.40 10.14 7.82
N GLY A 386 -5.78 11.20 7.29
CA GLY A 386 -6.44 12.29 6.57
C GLY A 386 -6.81 11.91 5.14
N PHE A 387 -5.83 11.69 4.27
CA PHE A 387 -6.10 11.52 2.83
C PHE A 387 -6.47 10.09 2.43
N ALA A 388 -5.93 9.05 3.09
CA ALA A 388 -6.11 7.67 2.60
C ALA A 388 -7.59 7.23 2.65
N VAL A 389 -8.31 7.63 3.70
CA VAL A 389 -9.73 7.31 3.88
C VAL A 389 -10.65 8.25 3.09
N ASN A 390 -10.17 9.45 2.72
CA ASN A 390 -11.00 10.47 2.11
C ASN A 390 -11.54 10.08 0.70
N HIS A 391 -10.90 9.12 0.02
CA HIS A 391 -11.47 8.51 -1.20
C HIS A 391 -12.87 7.92 -0.98
N LEU A 392 -13.10 7.30 0.19
CA LEU A 392 -14.38 6.72 0.57
C LEU A 392 -15.39 7.79 0.98
N ASP A 393 -14.93 8.84 1.65
CA ASP A 393 -15.77 9.96 2.11
C ASP A 393 -16.33 10.75 0.89
N LEU A 394 -15.52 10.94 -0.16
CA LEU A 394 -15.92 11.65 -1.38
C LEU A 394 -16.90 10.86 -2.27
N SER A 395 -16.62 9.56 -2.49
CA SER A 395 -17.52 8.68 -3.25
C SER A 395 -17.27 7.20 -2.94
N PRO A 396 -18.11 6.54 -2.12
CA PRO A 396 -17.96 5.12 -1.83
C PRO A 396 -18.01 4.21 -3.07
N LYS A 397 -18.81 4.59 -4.08
CA LYS A 397 -18.95 3.81 -5.34
C LYS A 397 -17.71 3.89 -6.23
N SER A 398 -17.10 5.07 -6.30
CA SER A 398 -15.93 5.31 -7.15
C SER A 398 -14.61 5.33 -6.36
N ALA A 399 -14.63 4.99 -5.06
CA ALA A 399 -13.47 5.07 -4.17
C ALA A 399 -12.27 4.27 -4.68
N GLY A 400 -12.51 3.08 -5.25
CA GLY A 400 -11.45 2.26 -5.85
C GLY A 400 -10.79 2.93 -7.06
N VAL A 401 -11.57 3.61 -7.90
CA VAL A 401 -11.06 4.37 -9.06
C VAL A 401 -10.31 5.61 -8.58
N LEU A 402 -10.87 6.35 -7.63
CA LEU A 402 -10.23 7.54 -7.04
C LEU A 402 -8.88 7.17 -6.40
N MET A 403 -8.83 6.08 -5.63
CA MET A 403 -7.60 5.58 -5.02
C MET A 403 -6.58 5.18 -6.08
N GLY A 404 -7.01 4.51 -7.16
CA GLY A 404 -6.13 4.16 -8.28
C GLY A 404 -5.53 5.38 -8.99
N ILE A 405 -6.34 6.41 -9.29
CA ILE A 405 -5.87 7.66 -9.90
C ILE A 405 -4.89 8.36 -8.95
N SER A 406 -5.27 8.55 -7.69
CA SER A 406 -4.42 9.21 -6.69
C SER A 406 -3.08 8.48 -6.54
N ASN A 407 -3.10 7.15 -6.42
CA ASN A 407 -1.89 6.36 -6.26
C ASN A 407 -1.00 6.38 -7.52
N THR A 408 -1.58 6.49 -8.71
CA THR A 408 -0.83 6.65 -9.97
C THR A 408 -0.04 7.96 -9.97
N PHE A 409 -0.68 9.08 -9.63
CA PHE A 409 0.02 10.37 -9.50
C PHE A 409 1.07 10.33 -8.38
N SER A 410 0.75 9.72 -7.24
CA SER A 410 1.70 9.55 -6.13
C SER A 410 2.91 8.69 -6.50
N THR A 411 2.75 7.74 -7.42
CA THR A 411 3.85 6.91 -7.93
C THR A 411 4.83 7.72 -8.80
N VAL A 412 4.35 8.76 -9.49
CA VAL A 412 5.22 9.70 -10.21
C VAL A 412 6.20 10.39 -9.26
N ALA A 413 5.81 10.65 -8.01
CA ALA A 413 6.73 11.17 -7.01
C ALA A 413 7.91 10.20 -6.77
N GLY A 414 7.66 8.89 -6.71
CA GLY A 414 8.71 7.87 -6.58
C GLY A 414 9.65 7.77 -7.78
N ILE A 415 9.19 8.18 -8.96
CA ILE A 415 10.04 8.31 -10.17
C ILE A 415 10.93 9.55 -10.07
N LEU A 416 10.34 10.69 -9.72
CA LEU A 416 11.02 11.98 -9.75
C LEU A 416 11.98 12.17 -8.58
N THR A 417 11.64 11.71 -7.37
CA THR A 417 12.44 12.01 -6.17
C THR A 417 13.86 11.48 -6.26
N PRO A 418 14.14 10.22 -6.67
CA PRO A 418 15.51 9.73 -6.70
C PRO A 418 16.33 10.40 -7.81
N ILE A 419 15.68 10.76 -8.93
CA ILE A 419 16.34 11.46 -10.05
C ILE A 419 16.72 12.88 -9.62
N VAL A 420 15.78 13.63 -9.03
CA VAL A 420 16.02 15.00 -8.57
C VAL A 420 17.06 15.01 -7.45
N SER A 421 16.94 14.14 -6.45
CA SER A 421 17.93 14.03 -5.39
C SER A 421 19.31 13.66 -5.94
N GLY A 422 19.41 12.64 -6.80
CA GLY A 422 20.68 12.20 -7.37
C GLY A 422 21.38 13.27 -8.24
N GLN A 423 20.61 14.15 -8.90
CA GLN A 423 21.16 15.28 -9.65
C GLN A 423 21.62 16.42 -8.74
N LEU A 424 20.95 16.63 -7.61
CA LEU A 424 21.27 17.69 -6.65
C LEU A 424 22.46 17.32 -5.76
N THR A 425 22.61 16.03 -5.41
CA THR A 425 23.62 15.54 -4.45
C THR A 425 24.84 14.96 -5.15
N ARG A 426 25.41 15.68 -6.13
CA ARG A 426 26.54 15.21 -6.93
C ARG A 426 27.83 15.11 -6.12
N ASN A 427 28.04 16.02 -5.19
CA ASN A 427 29.27 16.10 -4.39
C ASN A 427 29.07 15.58 -2.95
N GLY A 428 27.82 15.35 -2.53
CA GLY A 428 27.50 14.87 -1.19
C GLY A 428 27.56 15.97 -0.12
N ASP A 429 27.65 17.23 -0.55
CA ASP A 429 27.82 18.38 0.33
C ASP A 429 26.56 18.65 1.16
N GLU A 430 26.77 19.19 2.37
CA GLU A 430 25.69 19.61 3.25
C GLU A 430 24.68 20.53 2.56
N ASN A 431 25.15 21.50 1.77
CA ASN A 431 24.30 22.48 1.07
C ASN A 431 23.41 21.85 -0.02
N GLU A 432 23.90 20.79 -0.67
CA GLU A 432 23.14 20.04 -1.66
C GLU A 432 21.94 19.35 -0.97
N TRP A 433 22.18 18.71 0.18
CA TRP A 433 21.14 18.08 0.97
C TRP A 433 20.17 19.08 1.62
N ARG A 434 20.63 20.27 2.03
CA ARG A 434 19.73 21.37 2.45
C ARG A 434 18.68 21.64 1.37
N THR A 435 19.10 21.68 0.12
CA THR A 435 18.21 21.92 -1.02
C THR A 435 17.17 20.81 -1.18
N VAL A 436 17.56 19.54 -1.02
CA VAL A 436 16.63 18.39 -1.06
C VAL A 436 15.57 18.50 0.03
N PHE A 437 15.97 18.85 1.27
CA PHE A 437 15.02 19.05 2.36
C PHE A 437 14.11 20.26 2.15
N TYR A 438 14.62 21.36 1.59
CA TYR A 438 13.81 22.53 1.24
C TYR A 438 12.77 22.24 0.17
N ILE A 439 13.12 21.44 -0.85
CA ILE A 439 12.17 21.00 -1.87
C ILE A 439 11.07 20.14 -1.22
N ALA A 440 11.44 19.17 -0.37
CA ALA A 440 10.46 18.35 0.33
C ALA A 440 9.53 19.19 1.22
N ALA A 441 10.09 20.11 2.01
CA ALA A 441 9.32 21.03 2.85
C ALA A 441 8.38 21.93 2.03
N GLY A 442 8.84 22.47 0.90
CA GLY A 442 8.01 23.27 -0.01
C GLY A 442 6.84 22.47 -0.58
N ILE A 443 7.06 21.21 -0.97
CA ILE A 443 6.01 20.33 -1.49
C ILE A 443 4.98 19.98 -0.40
N TYR A 444 5.42 19.70 0.83
CA TYR A 444 4.51 19.52 1.96
C TYR A 444 3.67 20.77 2.22
N LEU A 445 4.26 21.96 2.15
CA LEU A 445 3.54 23.22 2.34
C LEU A 445 2.50 23.45 1.22
N VAL A 446 2.83 23.18 -0.04
CA VAL A 446 1.88 23.24 -1.16
C VAL A 446 0.75 22.23 -0.97
N GLY A 447 1.07 21.00 -0.56
CA GLY A 447 0.08 19.98 -0.20
C GLY A 447 -0.84 20.45 0.93
N CYS A 448 -0.28 21.13 1.94
CA CYS A 448 -1.04 21.66 3.08
C CYS A 448 -2.02 22.75 2.62
N VAL A 449 -1.56 23.73 1.86
CA VAL A 449 -2.39 24.85 1.39
C VAL A 449 -3.52 24.34 0.50
N THR A 450 -3.19 23.49 -0.49
CA THR A 450 -4.18 22.96 -1.43
C THR A 450 -5.21 22.06 -0.75
N TYR A 451 -4.81 21.25 0.24
CA TYR A 451 -5.72 20.41 1.00
C TYR A 451 -6.55 21.23 2.00
N TRP A 452 -5.98 22.26 2.61
CA TRP A 452 -6.72 23.11 3.56
C TRP A 452 -7.93 23.79 2.91
N PHE A 453 -7.73 24.35 1.72
CA PHE A 453 -8.79 25.08 1.01
C PHE A 453 -9.73 24.18 0.21
N GLY A 454 -9.23 23.07 -0.35
CA GLY A 454 -10.04 22.23 -1.25
C GLY A 454 -10.51 20.89 -0.67
N ALA A 455 -10.07 20.48 0.53
CA ALA A 455 -10.57 19.24 1.12
C ALA A 455 -12.04 19.35 1.52
N SER A 456 -12.80 18.36 1.07
CA SER A 456 -14.15 18.04 1.53
C SER A 456 -14.18 16.61 2.05
N GLY A 457 -14.86 16.39 3.18
CA GLY A 457 -15.22 15.07 3.70
C GLY A 457 -16.72 14.77 3.53
N GLU A 458 -17.40 15.53 2.67
CA GLU A 458 -18.80 15.33 2.33
C GLU A 458 -18.94 14.64 0.97
N LEU A 459 -20.00 13.84 0.85
CA LEU A 459 -20.32 13.09 -0.35
C LEU A 459 -20.53 14.05 -1.53
N GLN A 460 -19.80 13.83 -2.62
CA GLN A 460 -19.86 14.74 -3.76
C GLN A 460 -21.22 14.66 -4.48
N PRO A 461 -21.73 15.78 -5.06
CA PRO A 461 -23.06 15.83 -5.71
C PRO A 461 -23.24 14.76 -6.78
N TRP A 462 -22.23 14.55 -7.61
CA TRP A 462 -22.23 13.53 -8.67
C TRP A 462 -22.28 12.10 -8.11
N SER A 463 -21.85 11.88 -6.87
CA SER A 463 -21.99 10.59 -6.19
C SER A 463 -23.38 10.39 -5.59
N ILE A 464 -24.09 11.47 -5.22
CA ILE A 464 -25.46 11.44 -4.74
C ILE A 464 -26.41 11.14 -5.91
N GLU A 465 -26.29 11.86 -7.01
CA GLU A 465 -27.10 11.64 -8.21
C GLU A 465 -26.93 10.21 -8.76
N ALA A 466 -25.70 9.69 -8.76
CA ALA A 466 -25.44 8.31 -9.14
C ALA A 466 -26.08 7.28 -8.18
N ARG A 467 -26.32 7.65 -6.91
CA ARG A 467 -27.01 6.80 -5.93
C ARG A 467 -28.53 6.85 -6.09
N GLU A 468 -29.08 8.01 -6.38
CA GLU A 468 -30.51 8.20 -6.64
C GLU A 468 -30.92 7.48 -7.93
N LYS A 469 -30.19 7.64 -9.03
CA LYS A 469 -30.45 6.96 -10.31
C LYS A 469 -30.46 5.43 -10.19
N GLU A 470 -29.57 4.86 -9.39
CA GLU A 470 -29.51 3.41 -9.18
C GLU A 470 -30.65 2.93 -8.27
N THR A 471 -31.02 3.72 -7.27
CA THR A 471 -32.19 3.42 -6.42
C THR A 471 -33.45 3.38 -7.28
N GLU A 472 -33.64 4.36 -8.18
CA GLU A 472 -34.74 4.37 -9.14
C GLU A 472 -34.71 3.17 -10.10
N GLN A 473 -33.55 2.81 -10.64
CA GLN A 473 -33.41 1.63 -11.51
C GLN A 473 -33.73 0.33 -10.77
N THR A 474 -33.26 0.19 -9.53
CA THR A 474 -33.53 -0.99 -8.68
C THR A 474 -35.01 -1.09 -8.36
N THR A 475 -35.66 0.02 -8.00
CA THR A 475 -37.11 0.08 -7.75
C THR A 475 -37.89 -0.25 -9.02
N ARG A 476 -37.47 0.24 -10.20
CA ARG A 476 -38.09 -0.13 -11.50
C ARG A 476 -37.93 -1.61 -11.84
N HIS A 477 -36.77 -2.20 -11.58
CA HIS A 477 -36.56 -3.63 -11.81
C HIS A 477 -37.34 -4.50 -10.81
N GLN A 478 -37.43 -4.10 -9.54
CA GLN A 478 -38.25 -4.78 -8.55
C GLN A 478 -39.74 -4.70 -8.88
N SER A 479 -40.23 -3.54 -9.31
CA SER A 479 -41.63 -3.39 -9.73
C SER A 479 -41.93 -4.22 -10.98
N GLN A 480 -41.04 -4.22 -11.99
CA GLN A 480 -41.17 -5.11 -13.16
C GLN A 480 -41.19 -6.59 -12.78
N ARG A 481 -40.32 -7.05 -11.87
CA ARG A 481 -40.31 -8.44 -11.39
C ARG A 481 -41.60 -8.79 -10.64
N GLN A 482 -42.10 -7.89 -9.80
CA GLN A 482 -43.37 -8.09 -9.10
C GLN A 482 -44.55 -8.15 -10.08
N SER A 483 -44.58 -7.29 -11.11
CA SER A 483 -45.59 -7.33 -12.15
C SER A 483 -45.55 -8.64 -12.96
N GLN A 484 -44.35 -9.14 -13.29
CA GLN A 484 -44.17 -10.43 -13.96
C GLN A 484 -44.63 -11.61 -13.08
N GLN A 485 -44.28 -11.61 -11.79
CA GLN A 485 -44.73 -12.65 -10.85
C GLN A 485 -46.25 -12.64 -10.69
N GLN A 486 -46.88 -11.48 -10.61
CA GLN A 486 -48.34 -11.37 -10.57
C GLN A 486 -49.01 -11.87 -11.85
N GLN A 487 -48.48 -11.54 -13.03
CA GLN A 487 -48.99 -12.04 -14.30
C GLN A 487 -48.88 -13.56 -14.40
N GLN A 488 -47.75 -14.12 -13.95
CA GLN A 488 -47.53 -15.56 -13.97
C GLN A 488 -48.47 -16.29 -13.00
N GLN A 489 -48.67 -15.75 -11.80
CA GLN A 489 -49.61 -16.29 -10.82
C GLN A 489 -51.07 -16.23 -11.31
N GLN A 490 -51.47 -15.18 -12.03
CA GLN A 490 -52.78 -15.10 -12.69
C GLN A 490 -52.93 -16.11 -13.83
N GLN A 491 -51.88 -16.35 -14.62
CA GLN A 491 -51.90 -17.38 -15.67
C GLN A 491 -52.02 -18.80 -15.08
N ASP A 492 -51.32 -19.07 -13.99
CA ASP A 492 -51.40 -20.37 -13.29
C ASP A 492 -52.80 -20.60 -12.71
N LEU A 493 -53.41 -19.59 -12.06
CA LEU A 493 -54.79 -19.65 -11.57
C LEU A 493 -55.81 -19.85 -12.72
N ALA A 494 -55.60 -19.19 -13.87
CA ALA A 494 -56.44 -19.37 -15.04
C ALA A 494 -56.33 -20.80 -15.62
N MET A 495 -55.11 -21.37 -15.67
CA MET A 495 -54.90 -22.76 -16.08
C MET A 495 -55.55 -23.76 -15.11
N GLU A 496 -55.46 -23.54 -13.80
CA GLU A 496 -56.12 -24.39 -12.81
C GLU A 496 -57.65 -24.33 -12.94
N SER A 497 -58.23 -23.13 -13.11
CA SER A 497 -59.68 -22.99 -13.31
C SER A 497 -60.16 -23.69 -14.58
N THR A 498 -59.36 -23.66 -15.66
CA THR A 498 -59.66 -24.34 -16.92
C THR A 498 -59.58 -25.87 -16.76
N LYS A 499 -58.58 -26.38 -16.01
CA LYS A 499 -58.46 -27.80 -15.68
C LYS A 499 -59.64 -28.29 -14.82
N CYS A 500 -60.10 -27.49 -13.86
CA CYS A 500 -61.29 -27.82 -13.06
C CYS A 500 -62.57 -27.83 -13.91
N ARG A 501 -62.70 -26.90 -14.87
CA ARG A 501 -63.86 -26.84 -15.76
C ARG A 501 -63.95 -28.01 -16.76
N ASN A 502 -62.82 -28.58 -17.17
CA ASN A 502 -62.77 -29.75 -18.06
C ASN A 502 -62.86 -31.10 -17.32
N ARG A 503 -62.89 -31.10 -15.98
CA ARG A 503 -63.03 -32.32 -15.15
C ARG A 503 -64.47 -32.58 -14.67
N ASN A 504 -65.37 -31.62 -14.90
CA ASN A 504 -66.83 -31.78 -14.78
C ASN A 504 -67.40 -31.91 -16.19
#